data_AF-E6QLR4-F1
#
_entry.id   AF-E6QLR4-F1
#
_cell.length_a   1.000
_cell.length_b   1.000
_cell.length_c   1.000
_cell.angle_alpha   90.00
_cell.angle_beta   90.00
_cell.angle_gamma   90.00
#
_symmetry.space_group_name_H-M   'P 1'
#
loop_
_entity.id
_entity.type
_entity.pdbx_description
1 polymer ?
#
loop_
_entity_poly.entity_id
_entity_poly.type
_entity_poly.pdbx_seq_one_letter_code
_entity_poly.pdbx_strand_id
1 'polypeptide(L)'
;MRIAYASDLHLEFDSSLTMTGLSTADVLVLAGDVDTMPEYYTEILRKLRLTYAGPVIFVLGNHEYYNGVFPDDRQKYREAIATTAKHFCWKTKR
;
A
#
# COMPACT_ATOMS: atom_id res chain seq x y z
N MET A 1 -6.05 -18.83 -9.97
CA MET A 1 -5.85 -17.66 -9.11
C MET A 1 -4.60 -16.92 -9.59
N ARG A 2 -4.71 -15.62 -9.87
CA ARG A 2 -3.65 -14.74 -10.36
C ARG A 2 -3.37 -13.68 -9.31
N ILE A 3 -2.12 -13.57 -8.89
CA ILE A 3 -1.67 -12.62 -7.88
C ILE A 3 -0.78 -11.59 -8.57
N ALA A 4 -1.17 -10.32 -8.50
CA ALA A 4 -0.28 -9.21 -8.79
C ALA A 4 0.47 -8.81 -7.52
N TYR A 5 1.74 -8.46 -7.63
CA TYR A 5 2.54 -8.03 -6.48
C TYR A 5 3.51 -6.92 -6.86
N ALA A 6 3.84 -6.09 -5.88
CA ALA A 6 4.88 -5.06 -5.94
C ALA A 6 5.49 -4.87 -4.54
N SER A 7 6.73 -4.42 -4.48
CA SER A 7 7.51 -4.17 -3.26
C SER A 7 8.58 -3.14 -3.58
N ASP A 8 9.12 -2.46 -2.56
CA ASP A 8 10.29 -1.58 -2.69
C ASP A 8 10.09 -0.53 -3.81
N LEU A 9 8.88 0.04 -3.86
CA LEU A 9 8.49 1.01 -4.89
C LEU A 9 9.16 2.36 -4.66
N HIS A 10 9.43 2.71 -3.39
CA HIS A 10 10.05 3.96 -2.96
C HIS A 10 9.54 5.21 -3.68
N LEU A 11 8.23 5.42 -3.61
CA LEU A 11 7.55 6.50 -4.32
C LEU A 11 7.90 7.89 -3.76
N GLU A 12 8.61 7.95 -2.63
CA GLU A 12 9.27 9.14 -2.11
C GLU A 12 10.36 9.69 -3.05
N PHE A 13 10.98 8.85 -3.87
CA PHE A 13 12.00 9.26 -4.84
C PHE A 13 11.45 9.45 -6.24
N ASP A 14 10.49 8.60 -6.64
CA ASP A 14 9.83 8.68 -7.94
C ASP A 14 8.35 8.30 -7.82
N SER A 15 7.49 9.30 -7.93
CA SER A 15 6.03 9.11 -7.85
C SER A 15 5.41 8.59 -9.16
N SER A 16 6.21 8.35 -10.21
CA SER A 16 5.74 7.89 -11.52
C SER A 16 5.44 6.38 -11.55
N LEU A 17 4.41 5.96 -10.83
CA LEU A 17 3.96 4.56 -10.85
C LEU A 17 2.89 4.33 -11.93
N THR A 18 3.20 3.49 -12.93
CA THR A 18 2.21 2.96 -13.88
C THR A 18 2.04 1.46 -13.68
N MET A 19 0.94 1.04 -13.07
CA MET A 19 0.60 -0.39 -12.94
C MET A 19 -0.25 -0.86 -14.12
N THR A 20 0.23 -1.87 -14.84
CA THR A 20 -0.49 -2.50 -15.96
C THR A 20 -0.88 -3.95 -15.61
N GLY A 21 -1.85 -4.52 -16.33
CA GLY A 21 -2.24 -5.93 -16.16
C GLY A 21 -3.08 -6.26 -14.92
N LEU A 22 -3.44 -5.26 -14.09
CA LEU A 22 -4.25 -5.45 -12.88
C LEU A 22 -5.68 -5.97 -13.17
N SER A 23 -6.19 -5.80 -14.39
CA SER A 23 -7.53 -6.25 -14.78
C SER A 23 -7.70 -7.77 -14.72
N THR A 24 -6.61 -8.53 -14.74
CA THR A 24 -6.64 -10.00 -14.68
C THR A 24 -6.24 -10.58 -13.32
N ALA A 25 -5.93 -9.72 -12.34
CA ALA A 25 -5.46 -10.13 -11.03
C ALA A 25 -6.62 -10.34 -10.05
N ASP A 26 -6.64 -11.49 -9.39
CA ASP A 26 -7.63 -11.80 -8.34
C ASP A 26 -7.29 -11.07 -7.02
N VAL A 27 -6.01 -10.80 -6.78
CA VAL A 27 -5.52 -10.00 -5.62
C VAL A 27 -4.28 -9.20 -6.01
N LEU A 28 -4.11 -8.01 -5.43
CA LEU A 28 -2.88 -7.22 -5.48
C LEU A 28 -2.19 -7.24 -4.11
N VAL A 29 -0.87 -7.47 -4.09
CA VAL A 29 -0.04 -7.46 -2.88
C VAL A 29 0.99 -6.33 -2.95
N LEU A 30 1.01 -5.44 -1.96
CA LEU A 30 2.06 -4.44 -1.75
C LEU A 30 2.94 -4.87 -0.56
N ALA A 31 4.17 -5.32 -0.81
CA ALA A 31 4.97 -6.06 0.16
C ALA A 31 5.97 -5.20 0.97
N GLY A 32 5.75 -3.89 1.07
CA GLY A 32 6.53 -2.95 1.87
C GLY A 32 7.33 -1.96 1.03
N ASP A 33 7.88 -0.96 1.71
CA ASP A 33 8.73 0.10 1.15
C ASP A 33 8.08 0.78 -0.07
N VAL A 34 6.81 1.17 0.10
CA VAL A 34 6.02 1.86 -0.91
C VAL A 34 6.20 3.38 -0.82
N ASP A 35 6.06 3.94 0.38
CA ASP A 35 6.25 5.36 0.66
C ASP A 35 6.53 5.58 2.15
N THR A 36 7.30 6.61 2.48
CA THR A 36 7.67 6.96 3.86
C THR A 36 6.58 7.71 4.64
N MET A 37 5.54 8.24 3.98
CA MET A 37 4.47 9.02 4.63
C MET A 37 3.09 8.36 4.51
N PRO A 38 2.30 8.27 5.61
CA PRO A 38 0.94 7.72 5.58
C PRO A 38 0.00 8.42 4.59
N GLU A 39 0.13 9.73 4.41
CA GLU A 39 -0.70 10.55 3.53
C GLU A 39 -0.49 10.14 2.07
N TYR A 40 0.77 10.05 1.62
CA TYR A 40 1.10 9.65 0.25
C TYR A 40 0.77 8.18 0.00
N TYR A 41 1.03 7.31 0.97
CA TYR A 41 0.60 5.91 0.92
C TYR A 41 -0.90 5.79 0.63
N THR A 42 -1.71 6.60 1.33
CA THR A 42 -3.16 6.63 1.17
C THR A 42 -3.58 7.18 -0.20
N GLU A 43 -2.89 8.20 -0.72
CA GLU A 43 -3.12 8.69 -2.07
C GLU A 43 -2.83 7.65 -3.15
N ILE A 44 -1.75 6.88 -3.00
CA ILE A 44 -1.41 5.77 -3.90
C ILE A 44 -2.50 4.72 -3.89
N LEU A 45 -2.96 4.31 -2.69
CA LEU A 45 -4.08 3.38 -2.56
C LEU A 45 -5.37 3.92 -3.21
N ARG A 46 -5.66 5.22 -3.06
CA ARG A 46 -6.81 5.86 -3.71
C ARG A 46 -6.68 5.86 -5.23
N LYS A 47 -5.49 6.14 -5.78
CA LYS A 47 -5.21 6.07 -7.23
C LYS A 47 -5.36 4.63 -7.74
N LEU A 48 -4.83 3.64 -7.02
CA LEU A 48 -4.98 2.22 -7.34
C LEU A 48 -6.44 1.78 -7.35
N ARG A 49 -7.29 2.34 -6.48
CA ARG A 49 -8.73 2.03 -6.48
C ARG A 49 -9.47 2.50 -7.73
N LEU A 50 -8.94 3.50 -8.46
CA LEU A 50 -9.52 3.94 -9.73
C LEU A 50 -9.28 2.92 -10.86
N THR A 51 -8.25 2.09 -10.75
CA THR A 51 -7.83 1.13 -11.78
C THR A 51 -8.04 -0.32 -11.37
N TYR A 52 -8.20 -0.61 -10.07
CA TYR A 52 -8.32 -1.95 -9.52
C TYR A 52 -9.39 -2.06 -8.42
N ALA A 53 -10.45 -2.82 -8.72
CA ALA A 53 -11.56 -3.06 -7.79
C ALA A 53 -11.35 -4.25 -6.84
N GLY A 54 -10.35 -5.11 -7.12
CA GLY A 54 -10.11 -6.33 -6.36
C GLY A 54 -9.46 -6.10 -4.98
N PRO A 55 -9.33 -7.14 -4.15
CA PRO A 55 -8.70 -7.04 -2.85
C PRO A 55 -7.23 -6.62 -2.96
N VAL A 56 -6.83 -5.67 -2.10
CA VAL A 56 -5.44 -5.22 -1.97
C VAL A 56 -4.95 -5.61 -0.58
N ILE A 57 -3.91 -6.42 -0.55
CA ILE A 57 -3.19 -6.80 0.66
C ILE A 57 -1.93 -5.96 0.71
N PHE A 58 -1.63 -5.39 1.87
CA PHE A 58 -0.39 -4.65 2.05
C PHE A 58 0.26 -4.92 3.39
N VAL A 59 1.58 -4.76 3.39
CA VAL A 59 2.48 -4.93 4.53
C VAL A 59 3.35 -3.69 4.57
N LEU A 60 3.53 -3.05 5.72
CA LEU A 60 4.53 -1.98 5.85
C LEU A 60 5.93 -2.59 5.92
N GLY A 61 6.85 -2.02 5.14
CA GLY A 61 8.27 -2.26 5.22
C GLY A 61 8.91 -1.34 6.28
N ASN A 62 10.23 -1.19 6.24
CA ASN A 62 10.95 -0.33 7.17
C ASN A 62 10.87 1.15 6.79
N HIS A 63 10.73 1.48 5.50
CA HIS A 63 10.64 2.86 5.04
C HIS A 63 9.37 3.57 5.53
N GLU A 64 8.27 2.85 5.71
CA GLU A 64 7.05 3.38 6.33
C GLU A 64 7.23 3.82 7.80
N TYR A 65 8.37 3.50 8.43
CA TYR A 65 8.70 3.95 9.79
C TYR A 65 9.82 5.00 9.84
N TYR A 66 10.42 5.40 8.72
CA TYR A 66 11.60 6.27 8.74
C TYR A 66 11.32 7.66 9.29
N ASN A 67 10.12 8.19 9.05
CA ASN A 67 9.69 9.50 9.57
C ASN A 67 8.77 9.37 10.79
N GLY A 68 8.76 8.19 11.41
CA GLY A 68 7.83 7.82 12.46
C GLY A 68 8.48 7.12 13.63
N VAL A 69 7.65 6.66 14.56
CA VAL A 69 8.09 5.82 15.68
C VAL A 69 7.63 4.39 15.41
N PHE A 70 8.57 3.45 15.22
CA PHE A 70 8.24 2.04 15.25
C PHE A 70 8.03 1.60 16.71
N PRO A 71 6.95 0.88 17.05
CA PRO A 71 5.86 0.40 16.20
C PRO A 71 4.60 1.30 16.19
N ASP A 72 4.61 2.43 16.89
CA ASP A 72 3.44 3.26 17.20
C ASP A 72 2.78 3.85 15.94
N ASP A 73 3.57 4.18 14.93
CA ASP A 73 3.09 4.81 13.70
C ASP A 73 2.28 3.87 12.79
N ARG A 74 2.25 2.56 13.10
CA ARG A 74 1.31 1.61 12.45
C ARG A 74 -0.13 2.07 12.52
N GLN A 75 -0.51 2.70 13.64
CA GLN A 75 -1.87 3.16 13.84
C GLN A 75 -2.24 4.28 12.86
N LYS A 76 -1.30 5.16 12.52
CA LYS A 76 -1.51 6.25 11.56
C LYS A 76 -1.86 5.70 10.17
N TYR A 77 -1.07 4.74 9.67
CA TYR A 77 -1.37 4.05 8.40
C TYR A 77 -2.73 3.34 8.46
N ARG A 78 -3.04 2.66 9.57
CA ARG A 78 -4.32 1.97 9.72
C ARG A 78 -5.50 2.94 9.65
N GLU A 79 -5.42 4.07 10.33
CA GLU A 79 -6.46 5.10 10.37
C GLU A 79 -6.63 5.77 9.01
N ALA A 80 -5.53 6.16 8.36
CA ALA A 80 -5.54 6.78 7.03
C ALA A 80 -6.15 5.85 5.96
N ILE A 81 -5.98 4.55 6.11
CA ILE A 81 -6.46 3.56 5.14
C ILE A 81 -7.91 3.15 5.44
N ALA A 82 -8.30 3.10 6.71
CA ALA A 82 -9.67 2.81 7.13
C ALA A 82 -10.67 3.89 6.65
N THR A 83 -10.25 5.15 6.59
CA THR A 83 -11.07 6.23 6.01
C THR A 83 -11.21 6.11 4.49
N THR A 84 -10.36 5.30 3.83
CA THR A 84 -10.21 5.29 2.38
C THR A 84 -10.85 4.07 1.67
N ALA A 85 -11.02 2.89 2.29
CA ALA A 85 -11.80 1.82 1.64
C ALA A 85 -12.43 0.71 2.49
N LYS A 86 -13.51 0.13 1.93
CA LYS A 86 -14.26 -1.04 2.42
C LYS A 86 -13.57 -2.41 2.18
N HIS A 87 -12.42 -2.48 1.51
CA HIS A 87 -11.81 -3.76 1.05
C HIS A 87 -10.26 -3.82 1.12
N PHE A 88 -9.64 -3.14 2.09
CA PHE A 88 -8.20 -3.27 2.35
C PHE A 88 -7.94 -4.32 3.44
N CYS A 89 -7.06 -5.28 3.16
CA CYS A 89 -6.66 -6.31 4.13
C CYS A 89 -5.20 -6.09 4.55
N TRP A 90 -5.00 -5.76 5.83
CA TRP A 90 -3.69 -5.56 6.43
C TRP A 90 -3.11 -6.87 6.98
N LYS A 91 -1.82 -7.11 6.73
CA LYS A 91 -1.07 -8.22 7.35
C LYS A 91 0.19 -7.68 8.03
N THR A 92 0.32 -7.95 9.33
CA THR A 92 1.56 -7.68 10.09
C THR A 92 2.56 -8.83 9.92
N LYS A 93 3.84 -8.53 9.71
CA LYS A 93 4.91 -9.47 10.09
C LYS A 93 4.86 -9.60 11.63
N ARG A 94 4.77 -10.85 12.11
CA ARG A 94 4.83 -11.14 13.55
C ARG A 94 6.24 -10.92 14.07
#